data_AF-A0AAU4HJR8-F1
#
_entry.id   AF-A0AAU4HJR8-F1
#
_cell.length_a   1.000
_cell.length_b   1.000
_cell.length_c   1.000
_cell.angle_alpha   90.00
_cell.angle_beta   90.00
_cell.angle_gamma   90.00
#
_symmetry.space_group_name_H-M   'P 1'
#
loop_
_entity.id
_entity.type
_entity.pdbx_description
1 polymer ?
#
loop_
_entity_poly.entity_id
_entity_poly.type
_entity_poly.pdbx_seq_one_letter_code
_entity_poly.pdbx_strand_id
1 'polypeptide(L)' 'MNRSAHDEVDESVDEPDCGLPFAECVLCRKPTEYAESVKGITLCPVCEWQEAQRAACSG' A
#
# COMPACT_ATOMS: atom_id res chain seq x y z
N MET A 1 -6.94 44.19 18.76
CA MET A 1 -7.34 44.74 17.45
C MET A 1 -6.43 44.12 16.39
N ASN A 2 -6.93 43.01 15.83
CA ASN A 2 -6.54 42.30 14.61
C ASN A 2 -5.13 42.46 14.02
N ARG A 3 -4.36 41.37 14.04
CA ARG A 3 -3.54 40.97 12.88
C ARG A 3 -3.54 39.44 12.71
N SER A 4 -4.73 38.92 12.42
CA SER A 4 -4.92 37.63 11.78
C SER A 4 -4.87 37.88 10.27
N ALA A 5 -3.79 37.49 9.59
CA ALA A 5 -3.64 37.51 8.12
C ALA A 5 -2.37 36.77 7.66
N HIS A 6 -2.17 35.56 8.16
CA HIS A 6 -1.50 34.51 7.39
C HIS A 6 -2.56 33.42 7.30
N ASP A 7 -3.62 33.66 6.54
CA ASP A 7 -3.70 33.28 5.12
C ASP A 7 -3.30 31.81 4.97
N GLU A 8 -4.36 31.01 5.03
CA GLU A 8 -4.45 29.58 4.83
C GLU A 8 -3.67 29.14 3.59
N VAL A 9 -2.46 28.63 3.77
CA VAL A 9 -1.91 27.66 2.83
C VAL A 9 -2.48 26.29 3.17
N ASP A 10 -3.76 26.11 2.85
CA ASP A 10 -4.32 24.81 2.49
C ASP A 10 -3.83 24.50 1.06
N GLU A 11 -2.52 24.36 0.89
CA GLU A 11 -1.94 24.07 -0.41
C GLU A 11 -1.68 22.58 -0.51
N SER A 12 -2.73 21.92 -1.00
CA SER A 12 -2.69 20.71 -1.81
C SER A 12 -2.07 19.50 -1.11
N VAL A 13 -2.97 18.73 -0.51
CA VAL A 13 -2.79 17.30 -0.25
C VAL A 13 -2.29 16.67 -1.55
N ASP A 14 -1.00 16.33 -1.60
CA ASP A 14 -0.53 15.24 -2.43
C ASP A 14 -1.27 13.99 -1.92
N GLU A 15 -2.50 13.79 -2.36
CA GLU A 15 -3.20 12.53 -2.21
C GLU A 15 -2.44 11.55 -3.11
N PRO A 16 -1.59 10.65 -2.58
CA PRO A 16 -1.29 9.47 -3.35
C PRO A 16 -2.65 8.83 -3.60
N ASP A 17 -2.94 8.51 -4.86
CA ASP A 17 -4.10 7.76 -5.31
C ASP A 17 -4.26 6.48 -4.46
N CYS A 18 -4.87 6.63 -3.28
CA CYS A 18 -5.02 5.63 -2.23
C CYS A 18 -6.51 5.40 -1.97
N GLY A 19 -7.36 5.90 -2.87
CA GLY A 19 -8.80 5.62 -2.92
C GLY A 19 -9.11 4.22 -3.47
N LEU A 20 -8.13 3.54 -4.07
CA LEU A 20 -8.23 2.12 -4.41
C LEU A 20 -7.70 1.31 -3.22
N PRO A 21 -8.51 0.45 -2.59
CA PRO A 21 -8.03 -0.37 -1.49
C PRO A 21 -6.87 -1.23 -1.95
N PHE A 22 -5.76 -1.17 -1.22
CA PHE A 22 -4.69 -2.12 -1.42
C PHE A 22 -5.20 -3.53 -1.13
N ALA A 23 -4.79 -4.50 -1.94
CA ALA A 23 -5.12 -5.89 -1.67
C ALA A 23 -4.52 -6.28 -0.31
N GLU A 24 -5.23 -7.09 0.48
CA GLU A 24 -4.71 -7.61 1.74
C GLU A 24 -4.01 -8.95 1.49
N CYS A 25 -2.79 -9.12 2.01
CA CYS A 25 -2.06 -10.39 1.90
C CYS A 25 -2.72 -11.48 2.75
N VAL A 26 -3.05 -12.62 2.14
CA VAL A 26 -3.73 -13.74 2.84
C VAL A 26 -2.89 -14.41 3.93
N LEU A 27 -1.56 -14.26 3.91
CA LEU A 27 -0.66 -14.84 4.91
C LEU A 27 -0.41 -13.93 6.09
N CYS A 28 -0.09 -12.65 5.85
CA CYS A 28 0.32 -11.72 6.89
C CYS A 28 -0.73 -10.66 7.25
N ARG A 29 -1.86 -10.62 6.54
CA ARG A 29 -2.99 -9.68 6.75
C ARG A 29 -2.57 -8.20 6.69
N LYS A 30 -1.47 -7.89 6.02
CA LYS A 30 -1.01 -6.52 5.79
C LYS A 30 -1.48 -6.04 4.42
N PRO A 31 -1.78 -4.74 4.26
CA PRO A 31 -2.00 -4.16 2.95
C PRO A 31 -0.75 -4.35 2.10
N THR A 32 -0.95 -4.79 0.87
CA THR A 32 0.13 -4.95 -0.11
C THR A 32 0.42 -3.63 -0.81
N GLU A 33 1.52 -3.57 -1.57
CA GLU A 33 1.79 -2.43 -2.47
C GLU A 33 0.92 -2.46 -3.74
N TYR A 34 0.15 -3.53 -3.96
CA TYR A 34 -0.69 -3.72 -5.13
C TYR A 34 -2.14 -3.33 -4.84
N ALA A 35 -2.74 -2.58 -5.75
CA ALA A 35 -4.18 -2.28 -5.69
C ALA A 35 -5.01 -3.57 -5.81
N GLU A 36 -6.19 -3.61 -5.17
CA GLU A 36 -7.13 -4.74 -5.28
C GLU A 36 -7.56 -5.06 -6.72
N SER A 37 -7.42 -4.09 -7.62
CA SER A 37 -7.72 -4.22 -9.05
C SER A 37 -6.73 -5.14 -9.78
N VAL A 38 -5.55 -5.37 -9.21
CA VAL A 38 -4.53 -6.25 -9.80
C VAL A 38 -4.97 -7.71 -9.66
N LYS A 39 -5.55 -8.24 -10.74
CA LYS A 39 -6.07 -9.61 -10.81
C LYS A 39 -4.92 -10.63 -10.65
N GLY A 40 -5.10 -11.57 -9.73
CA GLY A 40 -4.23 -12.73 -9.57
C GLY A 40 -3.15 -12.60 -8.47
N ILE A 41 -3.04 -11.44 -7.82
CA ILE A 41 -2.12 -11.26 -6.70
C ILE A 41 -2.86 -11.43 -5.37
N THR A 42 -2.52 -12.47 -4.61
CA THR A 42 -3.08 -12.75 -3.28
C THR A 42 -2.04 -12.64 -2.15
N LEU A 43 -0.76 -12.49 -2.51
CA LEU A 43 0.38 -12.40 -1.58
C LEU A 43 1.08 -11.05 -1.74
N CYS A 44 1.59 -10.50 -0.64
CA CYS A 44 2.52 -9.38 -0.72
C CYS A 44 3.88 -9.84 -1.28
N PRO A 45 4.68 -8.94 -1.88
CA PRO A 45 5.93 -9.32 -2.54
C PRO A 45 6.98 -9.91 -1.60
N VAL A 46 6.91 -9.60 -0.32
CA VAL A 46 7.73 -10.26 0.71
C VAL A 46 7.34 -11.73 0.87
N CYS A 47 6.03 -12.01 0.96
CA CYS A 47 5.53 -13.37 1.11
C CYS A 47 5.71 -14.20 -0.16
N GLU A 48 5.54 -13.61 -1.35
CA GLU A 48 5.77 -14.34 -2.62
C GLU A 48 7.22 -14.85 -2.71
N TRP A 49 8.19 -14.00 -2.36
CA TRP A 49 9.60 -14.37 -2.42
C TRP A 49 9.97 -15.41 -1.36
N GLN A 50 9.33 -15.36 -0.18
CA GLN A 50 9.52 -16.39 0.84
C GLN A 50 8.99 -17.75 0.39
N GLU A 51 7.80 -17.79 -0.22
CA GLU A 51 7.22 -19.04 -0.75
C GLU A 51 8.06 -19.61 -1.89
N ALA A 52 8.53 -18.75 -2.81
CA ALA A 52 9.41 -19.16 -3.90
C ALA A 52 10.74 -19.75 -3.38
N GLN A 53 11.36 -19.12 -2.39
CA GLN A 53 12.57 -19.67 -1.76
C GLN A 53 12.33 -20.98 -1.04
N ARG A 54 11.21 -21.09 -0.31
CA ARG A 54 10.87 -22.34 0.38
C ARG A 54 10.75 -23.47 -0.62
N ALA A 55 10.05 -23.25 -1.73
CA ALA A 55 9.93 -24.24 -2.81
C ALA A 55 11.28 -24.57 -3.46
N ALA A 56 12.18 -23.58 -3.60
CA ALA A 56 13.52 -23.80 -4.15
C ALA A 56 14.45 -24.58 -3.21
N CYS A 57 14.29 -24.44 -1.89
CA CYS A 57 15.16 -25.04 -0.87
C CYS A 57 14.58 -26.31 -0.21
N SER A 58 13.37 -26.75 -0.56
CA SER A 58 12.73 -27.95 -0.02
C SER A 58 13.02 -29.24 -0.81
N GLY A 59 14.13 -29.26 -1.56
CA GLY A 59 14.58 -30.37 -2.40
C GLY A 59 15.49 -31.35 -1.66
#